data_AF-F9WV65-F1
#
_entry.id   AF-F9WV65-F1
#
_cell.length_a   1.000
_cell.length_b   1.000
_cell.length_c   1.000
_cell.angle_alpha   90.00
_cell.angle_beta   90.00
_cell.angle_gamma   90.00
#
_symmetry.space_group_name_H-M   'P 1'
#
loop_
_entity.id
_entity.type
_entity.pdbx_description
1 polymer ?
#
loop_
_entity_poly.entity_id
_entity_poly.type
_entity_poly.pdbx_seq_one_letter_code
_entity_poly.pdbx_strand_id
1 'polypeptide(L)'
;MAGRKRLVRKNESGGAAEPPLVQPRVESVPDPQWTLGSRVRDVLLDGVPPPDKKMLSECLKHVGYCGPDIKVDARMDIVIQRPELFIPDAYLREMILSLPECRTYALVYKVIPLLEEKGITSVRQWDDADKNADAKCAVRDELADERLWNKTRGLLDAAFSVAKDADEKEKIERKRVRNAVNAAAEVIPGAFESVVNARWSCVESGHDNAPLGMRVVDGPLVHTNAWSFEELEELRNAVEEREAENPNALVNEGEVAEEEEEEEKGDTSSKDEAAGETRALELLVLTSERGWPYTEFIPSSERDVFVRREVMRVWHVVRSELARWPD
;
A
#
# COMPACT_ATOMS: atom_id res chain seq x y z
N MET A 1 49.19 -36.73 -58.89
CA MET A 1 48.71 -37.04 -57.52
C MET A 1 47.49 -36.14 -57.25
N ALA A 2 46.39 -36.35 -58.00
CA ALA A 2 45.14 -36.99 -57.55
C ALA A 2 44.45 -36.18 -56.43
N GLY A 3 43.27 -35.56 -56.55
CA GLY A 3 42.19 -35.71 -57.52
C GLY A 3 40.92 -36.23 -56.83
N ARG A 4 39.98 -35.32 -56.52
CA ARG A 4 38.51 -35.43 -56.28
C ARG A 4 37.95 -36.69 -55.58
N LYS A 5 37.00 -36.46 -54.64
CA LYS A 5 35.57 -36.84 -54.80
C LYS A 5 34.68 -36.29 -53.67
N ARG A 6 33.52 -35.74 -54.08
CA ARG A 6 32.36 -35.41 -53.25
C ARG A 6 31.68 -36.69 -52.74
N LEU A 7 31.01 -36.60 -51.60
CA LEU A 7 29.75 -37.30 -51.36
C LEU A 7 28.82 -36.42 -50.53
N VAL A 8 27.65 -36.16 -51.11
CA VAL A 8 26.48 -35.49 -50.55
C VAL A 8 25.85 -36.39 -49.48
N ARG A 9 25.39 -35.81 -48.37
CA ARG A 9 24.10 -36.17 -47.75
C ARG A 9 23.42 -34.94 -47.17
N LYS A 10 22.18 -34.76 -47.58
CA LYS A 10 21.21 -33.76 -47.13
C LYS A 10 20.27 -34.50 -46.18
N ASN A 11 20.13 -34.04 -44.95
CA ASN A 11 19.09 -34.49 -44.04
C ASN A 11 18.60 -33.27 -43.26
N GLU A 12 17.38 -32.86 -43.55
CA GLU A 12 16.57 -31.96 -42.72
C GLU A 12 16.07 -32.70 -41.47
N SER A 13 15.59 -31.92 -40.50
CA SER A 13 14.65 -32.28 -39.43
C SER A 13 15.24 -32.43 -38.03
N GLY A 14 14.63 -31.69 -37.09
CA GLY A 14 14.73 -31.95 -35.66
C GLY A 14 15.02 -30.69 -34.86
N GLY A 15 14.01 -29.83 -34.70
CA GLY A 15 14.05 -28.76 -33.72
C GLY A 15 14.27 -29.32 -32.31
N ALA A 16 15.22 -28.74 -31.60
CA ALA A 16 15.23 -28.71 -30.16
C ALA A 16 15.48 -27.25 -29.80
N ALA A 17 14.39 -26.53 -29.52
CA ALA A 17 14.45 -25.22 -28.89
C ALA A 17 15.32 -25.36 -27.64
N GLU A 18 16.45 -24.67 -27.65
CA GLU A 18 17.23 -24.42 -26.45
C GLU A 18 16.29 -23.72 -25.46
N PRO A 19 16.02 -24.31 -24.27
CA PRO A 19 15.16 -23.64 -23.30
C PRO A 19 15.85 -22.34 -22.86
N PRO A 20 15.12 -21.23 -22.73
CA PRO A 20 15.71 -19.97 -22.31
C PRO A 20 16.39 -20.18 -20.95
N LEU A 21 17.64 -19.75 -20.88
CA LEU A 21 18.49 -19.77 -19.70
C LEU A 21 17.69 -19.27 -18.51
N VAL A 22 17.46 -20.18 -17.57
CA VAL A 22 16.80 -19.93 -16.29
C VAL A 22 17.51 -18.74 -15.64
N GLN A 23 16.78 -17.64 -15.46
CA GLN A 23 17.27 -16.48 -14.71
C GLN A 23 17.79 -16.98 -13.36
N PRO A 24 18.95 -16.49 -12.89
CA PRO A 24 19.48 -16.91 -11.60
C PRO A 24 18.41 -16.62 -10.56
N ARG A 25 17.98 -17.66 -9.83
CA ARG A 25 17.09 -17.50 -8.69
C ARG A 25 17.69 -16.40 -7.83
N VAL A 26 16.92 -15.32 -7.65
CA VAL A 26 17.21 -14.30 -6.65
C VAL A 26 17.23 -15.06 -5.33
N GLU A 27 18.44 -15.37 -4.87
CA GLU A 27 18.65 -15.94 -3.56
C GLU A 27 18.16 -14.89 -2.58
N SER A 28 16.95 -15.10 -2.06
CA SER A 28 16.32 -14.20 -1.11
C SER A 28 17.30 -14.02 0.04
N VAL A 29 17.78 -12.78 0.20
CA VAL A 29 18.55 -12.40 1.38
C VAL A 29 17.73 -12.86 2.59
N PRO A 30 18.32 -13.60 3.55
CA PRO A 30 17.61 -13.98 4.75
C PRO A 30 16.95 -12.76 5.37
N ASP A 31 15.67 -12.87 5.71
CA ASP A 31 14.95 -11.76 6.32
C ASP A 31 15.71 -11.27 7.57
N PRO A 32 15.80 -9.95 7.79
CA PRO A 32 16.43 -9.42 8.98
C PRO A 32 15.75 -10.00 10.22
N GLN A 33 16.53 -10.50 11.18
CA GLN A 33 15.97 -11.02 12.43
C GLN A 33 15.16 -9.94 13.18
N TRP A 34 15.56 -8.67 13.04
CA TRP A 34 14.89 -7.51 13.63
C TRP A 34 14.69 -6.40 12.62
N THR A 35 13.56 -5.71 12.72
CA THR A 35 13.20 -4.53 11.94
C THR A 35 12.98 -3.34 12.86
N LEU A 36 12.94 -2.12 12.32
CA LEU A 36 12.69 -0.92 13.13
C LEU A 36 11.31 -0.96 13.83
N GLY A 37 10.36 -1.70 13.27
CA GLY A 37 9.04 -1.95 13.86
C GLY A 37 8.99 -3.08 14.89
N SER A 38 10.11 -3.79 15.12
CA SER A 38 10.15 -4.89 16.10
C SER A 38 9.91 -4.35 17.51
N ARG A 39 9.14 -5.10 18.30
CA ARG A 39 8.81 -4.71 19.68
C ARG A 39 10.00 -4.96 20.59
N VAL A 40 10.21 -4.08 21.56
CA VAL A 40 11.27 -4.23 22.56
C VAL A 40 11.13 -5.54 23.33
N ARG A 41 9.89 -5.96 23.61
CA ARG A 41 9.59 -7.24 24.23
C ARG A 41 10.16 -8.43 23.47
N ASP A 42 9.98 -8.46 22.15
CA ASP A 42 10.38 -9.59 21.32
C ASP A 42 11.90 -9.65 21.22
N VAL A 43 12.56 -8.48 21.11
CA VAL A 43 14.02 -8.34 21.11
C VAL A 43 14.65 -8.80 22.42
N LEU A 44 14.14 -8.34 23.57
CA LEU A 44 14.70 -8.67 24.88
C LEU A 44 14.52 -10.14 25.24
N LEU A 45 13.52 -10.79 24.67
CA LEU A 45 13.27 -12.21 24.83
C LEU A 45 13.90 -13.07 23.73
N ASP A 46 14.51 -12.47 22.70
CA ASP A 46 15.04 -13.17 21.53
C ASP A 46 14.00 -14.13 20.91
N GLY A 47 12.72 -13.72 20.90
CA GLY A 47 11.60 -14.55 20.44
C GLY A 47 11.21 -15.73 21.33
N VAL A 48 11.89 -15.92 22.48
CA VAL A 48 11.55 -16.96 23.46
C VAL A 48 10.26 -16.58 24.20
N PRO A 49 9.34 -17.52 24.45
CA PRO A 49 8.15 -17.22 25.24
C PRO A 49 8.51 -16.76 26.66
N PRO A 50 7.64 -15.96 27.31
CA PRO A 50 7.82 -15.59 28.71
C PRO A 50 7.99 -16.84 29.60
N PRO A 51 8.76 -16.73 30.70
CA PRO A 51 9.03 -17.87 31.55
C PRO A 51 7.75 -18.38 32.22
N ASP A 52 7.62 -19.71 32.32
CA ASP A 52 6.54 -20.38 33.04
C ASP A 52 6.48 -19.90 34.49
N LYS A 53 5.26 -19.77 35.05
CA LYS A 53 5.03 -19.31 36.43
C LYS A 53 5.71 -20.23 37.45
N LYS A 54 6.84 -19.78 38.00
CA LYS A 54 7.63 -20.48 39.01
C LYS A 54 7.45 -19.86 40.39
N MET A 55 7.62 -20.68 41.42
CA MET A 55 7.60 -20.24 42.81
C MET A 55 9.03 -19.97 43.31
N LEU A 56 9.16 -19.08 44.29
CA LEU A 56 10.43 -18.75 44.92
C LEU A 56 11.11 -20.00 45.50
N SER A 57 10.33 -20.91 46.10
CA SER A 57 10.83 -22.19 46.62
C SER A 57 11.55 -23.05 45.58
N GLU A 58 11.15 -22.98 44.31
CA GLU A 58 11.82 -23.70 43.22
C GLU A 58 13.20 -23.08 42.93
N CYS A 59 13.30 -21.74 42.88
CA CYS A 59 14.57 -21.04 42.70
C CYS A 59 15.52 -21.25 43.89
N LEU A 60 14.99 -21.31 45.12
CA LEU A 60 15.79 -21.56 46.33
C LEU A 60 16.43 -22.94 46.33
N LYS A 61 15.73 -23.97 45.82
CA LYS A 61 16.29 -25.32 45.66
C LYS A 61 17.47 -25.35 44.69
N HIS A 62 17.45 -24.55 43.62
CA HIS A 62 18.56 -24.47 42.66
C HIS A 62 19.83 -23.90 43.28
N VAL A 63 19.71 -23.02 44.28
CA VAL A 63 20.85 -22.46 45.03
C VAL A 63 21.16 -23.22 46.31
N GLY A 64 20.48 -24.36 46.56
CA GLY A 64 20.70 -25.21 47.72
C GLY A 64 20.25 -24.60 49.07
N TYR A 65 19.39 -23.58 49.05
CA TYR A 65 18.90 -22.93 50.27
C TYR A 65 17.63 -23.59 50.80
N CYS A 66 17.66 -24.01 52.07
CA CYS A 66 16.54 -24.63 52.80
C CYS A 66 16.35 -24.01 54.20
N GLY A 67 16.60 -22.72 54.37
CA GLY A 67 16.45 -22.03 55.67
C GLY A 67 15.00 -21.66 56.01
N PRO A 68 14.65 -21.53 57.31
CA PRO A 68 13.30 -21.20 57.77
C PRO A 68 12.94 -19.71 57.63
N ASP A 69 13.86 -18.86 57.19
CA ASP A 69 13.71 -17.40 57.20
C ASP A 69 12.72 -16.89 56.15
N ILE A 70 12.47 -17.69 55.10
CA ILE A 70 11.53 -17.38 54.03
C ILE A 70 10.18 -18.01 54.39
N LYS A 71 9.28 -17.20 54.95
CA LYS A 71 7.97 -17.64 55.47
C LYS A 71 6.88 -17.78 54.40
N VAL A 72 7.02 -17.08 53.28
CA VAL A 72 6.00 -17.01 52.24
C VAL A 72 6.60 -17.45 50.91
N ASP A 73 6.04 -18.52 50.34
CA ASP A 73 6.37 -18.92 48.98
C ASP A 73 5.52 -18.12 47.99
N ALA A 74 6.16 -17.16 47.32
CA ALA A 74 5.52 -16.28 46.35
C ALA A 74 5.95 -16.64 44.93
N ARG A 75 5.14 -16.23 43.95
CA ARG A 75 5.49 -16.40 42.54
C ARG A 75 6.63 -15.46 42.15
N MET A 76 7.53 -15.92 41.29
CA MET A 76 8.71 -15.16 40.89
C MET A 76 8.38 -13.85 40.15
N ASP A 77 7.25 -13.77 39.44
CA ASP A 77 6.79 -12.52 38.82
C ASP A 77 6.42 -11.43 39.85
N ILE A 78 6.05 -11.82 41.07
CA ILE A 78 5.79 -10.89 42.18
C ILE A 78 7.10 -10.58 42.90
N VAL A 79 7.92 -11.60 43.17
CA VAL A 79 9.19 -11.45 43.90
C VAL A 79 10.14 -10.49 43.17
N ILE A 80 10.23 -10.58 41.85
CA ILE A 80 11.18 -9.81 41.03
C ILE A 80 10.91 -8.30 41.05
N GLN A 81 9.68 -7.88 41.34
CA GLN A 81 9.36 -6.46 41.44
C GLN A 81 9.93 -5.82 42.71
N ARG A 82 9.94 -6.57 43.83
CA ARG A 82 10.44 -6.10 45.15
C ARG A 82 11.08 -7.25 45.92
N PRO A 83 12.25 -7.75 45.48
CA PRO A 83 12.84 -8.96 46.03
C PRO A 83 13.30 -8.80 47.49
N GLU A 84 13.50 -7.57 47.95
CA GLU A 84 13.88 -7.23 49.34
C GLU A 84 12.79 -7.61 50.35
N LEU A 85 11.52 -7.66 49.92
CA LEU A 85 10.39 -8.02 50.78
C LEU A 85 10.27 -9.54 51.00
N PHE A 86 10.78 -10.33 50.07
CA PHE A 86 10.66 -11.79 50.10
C PHE A 86 11.96 -12.48 50.51
N ILE A 87 13.10 -11.88 50.17
CA ILE A 87 14.44 -12.40 50.44
C ILE A 87 15.20 -11.35 51.25
N PRO A 88 15.13 -11.39 52.60
CA PRO A 88 15.79 -10.41 53.46
C PRO A 88 17.31 -10.42 53.31
N ASP A 89 17.89 -11.61 53.18
CA ASP A 89 19.33 -11.80 52.99
C ASP A 89 19.79 -11.24 51.64
N ALA A 90 20.70 -10.26 51.69
CA ALA A 90 21.19 -9.57 50.50
C ALA A 90 22.03 -10.46 49.57
N TYR A 91 22.83 -11.36 50.14
CA TYR A 91 23.67 -12.28 49.36
C TYR A 91 22.82 -13.35 48.66
N LEU A 92 21.86 -13.93 49.38
CA LEU A 92 20.90 -14.88 48.83
C LEU A 92 20.05 -14.24 47.73
N ARG A 93 19.61 -13.00 47.94
CA ARG A 93 18.86 -12.23 46.94
C ARG A 93 19.68 -12.03 45.68
N GLU A 94 20.92 -11.58 45.79
CA GLU A 94 21.82 -11.41 44.64
C GLU A 94 22.08 -12.74 43.90
N MET A 95 22.28 -13.82 44.66
CA MET A 95 22.52 -15.15 44.10
C MET A 95 21.31 -15.66 43.31
N ILE A 96 20.10 -15.51 43.83
CA ILE A 96 18.85 -15.91 43.16
C ILE A 96 18.59 -15.05 41.92
N LEU A 97 18.68 -13.71 42.04
CA LEU A 97 18.46 -12.80 40.91
C LEU A 97 19.51 -12.99 39.80
N SER A 98 20.67 -13.52 40.14
CA SER A 98 21.72 -13.87 39.18
C SER A 98 21.43 -15.13 38.36
N LEU A 99 20.45 -15.96 38.73
CA LEU A 99 20.08 -17.16 37.98
C LEU A 99 19.55 -16.80 36.57
N PRO A 100 19.87 -17.59 35.53
CA PRO A 100 19.42 -17.33 34.17
C PRO A 100 17.90 -17.15 34.05
N GLU A 101 17.12 -17.96 34.74
CA GLU A 101 15.66 -17.91 34.74
C GLU A 101 15.17 -16.60 35.36
N CYS A 102 15.74 -16.21 36.50
CA CYS A 102 15.38 -14.98 37.22
C CYS A 102 15.71 -13.73 36.40
N ARG A 103 16.78 -13.76 35.59
CA ARG A 103 17.10 -12.68 34.66
C ARG A 103 16.02 -12.51 33.60
N THR A 104 15.47 -13.60 33.07
CA THR A 104 14.36 -13.53 32.10
C THR A 104 13.11 -12.94 32.75
N TYR A 105 12.81 -13.34 33.99
CA TYR A 105 11.74 -12.71 34.76
C TYR A 105 11.95 -11.20 34.94
N ALA A 106 13.17 -10.78 35.27
CA ALA A 106 13.49 -9.36 35.43
C ALA A 106 13.29 -8.59 34.13
N LEU A 107 13.64 -9.17 32.98
CA LEU A 107 13.36 -8.57 31.67
C LEU A 107 11.84 -8.41 31.44
N VAL A 108 11.05 -9.46 31.66
CA VAL A 108 9.60 -9.50 31.36
C VAL A 108 8.77 -8.63 32.29
N TYR A 109 9.03 -8.70 33.60
CA TYR A 109 8.12 -8.13 34.61
C TYR A 109 8.65 -6.85 35.25
N LYS A 110 9.90 -6.47 34.97
CA LYS A 110 10.49 -5.23 35.47
C LYS A 110 10.91 -4.32 34.32
N VAL A 111 11.82 -4.78 33.45
CA VAL A 111 12.40 -3.93 32.39
C VAL A 111 11.39 -3.56 31.31
N ILE A 112 10.67 -4.53 30.74
CA ILE A 112 9.73 -4.29 29.65
C ILE A 112 8.61 -3.31 30.07
N PRO A 113 7.92 -3.51 31.22
CA PRO A 113 6.92 -2.56 31.68
C PRO A 113 7.47 -1.15 31.86
N LEU A 114 8.69 -1.00 32.41
CA LEU A 114 9.33 0.30 32.57
C LEU A 114 9.62 0.97 31.23
N LEU A 115 10.14 0.22 30.25
CA LEU A 115 10.38 0.74 28.90
C LEU A 115 9.08 1.18 28.23
N GLU A 116 8.01 0.37 28.32
CA GLU A 116 6.69 0.68 27.77
C GLU A 116 6.07 1.90 28.46
N GLU A 117 6.19 2.01 29.79
CA GLU A 117 5.73 3.17 30.57
C GLU A 117 6.42 4.46 30.14
N LYS A 118 7.73 4.42 29.85
CA LYS A 118 8.47 5.58 29.33
C LYS A 118 8.34 5.78 27.81
N GLY A 119 7.43 5.06 27.15
CA GLY A 119 7.10 5.24 25.73
C GLY A 119 8.03 4.54 24.73
N ILE A 120 8.92 3.67 25.21
CA ILE A 120 9.86 2.90 24.40
C ILE A 120 9.27 1.51 24.14
N THR A 121 8.46 1.40 23.09
CA THR A 121 7.76 0.14 22.75
C THR A 121 8.38 -0.61 21.57
N SER A 122 9.20 0.08 20.76
CA SER A 122 9.79 -0.44 19.52
C SER A 122 11.27 -0.11 19.37
N VAL A 123 11.97 -0.88 18.55
CA VAL A 123 13.39 -0.66 18.20
C VAL A 123 13.61 0.72 17.59
N ARG A 124 12.68 1.23 16.77
CA ARG A 124 12.74 2.59 16.23
C ARG A 124 12.79 3.67 17.31
N GLN A 125 12.00 3.51 18.36
CA GLN A 125 11.95 4.47 19.47
C GLN A 125 13.20 4.35 20.34
N TRP A 126 13.78 3.15 20.45
CA TRP A 126 14.99 2.96 21.26
C TRP A 126 16.12 3.90 20.86
N ASP A 127 16.49 4.02 19.58
CA ASP A 127 17.66 4.84 19.18
C ASP A 127 17.36 6.32 18.88
N ASP A 128 16.16 6.82 19.21
CA ASP A 128 15.89 8.26 19.08
C ASP A 128 16.59 9.02 20.22
N ALA A 129 17.87 9.33 20.01
CA ALA A 129 18.76 9.93 21.02
C ALA A 129 18.22 11.26 21.56
N ASP A 130 17.61 12.08 20.72
CA ASP A 130 17.10 13.38 21.12
C ASP A 130 15.75 13.29 21.86
N LYS A 131 14.90 12.31 21.50
CA LYS A 131 13.56 12.18 22.12
C LYS A 131 13.53 11.28 23.35
N ASN A 132 14.37 10.25 23.41
CA ASN A 132 14.27 9.19 24.40
C ASN A 132 15.49 9.08 25.32
N ALA A 133 16.42 10.04 25.31
CA ALA A 133 17.52 10.11 26.28
C ALA A 133 16.99 10.17 27.72
N ASP A 134 16.04 11.06 28.00
CA ASP A 134 15.45 11.21 29.34
C ASP A 134 14.68 9.95 29.75
N ALA A 135 13.95 9.34 28.82
CA ALA A 135 13.25 8.08 29.04
C ALA A 135 14.23 6.94 29.41
N LYS A 136 15.35 6.81 28.70
CA LYS A 136 16.41 5.83 29.02
C LYS A 136 17.04 6.09 30.39
N CYS A 137 17.34 7.34 30.72
CA CYS A 137 17.85 7.72 32.03
C CYS A 137 16.86 7.37 33.14
N ALA A 138 15.58 7.70 32.97
CA ALA A 138 14.54 7.36 33.93
C ALA A 138 14.41 5.85 34.13
N VAL A 139 14.42 5.05 33.06
CA VAL A 139 14.40 3.58 33.18
C VAL A 139 15.62 3.06 33.92
N ARG A 140 16.82 3.55 33.60
CA ARG A 140 18.06 3.14 34.29
C ARG A 140 17.99 3.45 35.78
N ASP A 141 17.56 4.66 36.12
CA ASP A 141 17.53 5.16 37.50
C ASP A 141 16.44 4.43 38.33
N GLU A 142 15.26 4.16 37.75
CA GLU A 142 14.19 3.38 38.41
C GLU A 142 14.53 1.88 38.52
N LEU A 143 15.25 1.31 37.55
CA LEU A 143 15.65 -0.09 37.60
C LEU A 143 16.62 -0.36 38.76
N ALA A 144 17.50 0.62 39.04
CA ALA A 144 18.56 0.57 40.05
C ALA A 144 19.43 -0.71 39.98
N ASP A 145 19.56 -1.29 38.77
CA ASP A 145 20.35 -2.49 38.47
C ASP A 145 21.16 -2.26 37.20
N GLU A 146 22.42 -1.85 37.38
CA GLU A 146 23.32 -1.50 36.27
C GLU A 146 23.62 -2.70 35.37
N ARG A 147 23.66 -3.91 35.94
CA ARG A 147 23.94 -5.13 35.17
C ARG A 147 22.78 -5.47 34.23
N LEU A 148 21.56 -5.37 34.74
CA LEU A 148 20.34 -5.61 33.98
C LEU A 148 20.11 -4.51 32.93
N TRP A 149 20.39 -3.25 33.27
CA TRP A 149 20.37 -2.14 32.32
C TRP A 149 21.37 -2.35 31.18
N ASN A 150 22.63 -2.66 31.48
CA ASN A 150 23.67 -2.88 30.47
C ASN A 150 23.32 -4.04 29.51
N LYS A 151 22.73 -5.12 30.04
CA LYS A 151 22.25 -6.23 29.22
C LYS A 151 21.12 -5.79 28.29
N THR A 152 20.13 -5.06 28.82
CA THR A 152 18.98 -4.53 28.06
C THR A 152 19.45 -3.62 26.94
N ARG A 153 20.34 -2.66 27.26
CA ARG A 153 20.94 -1.74 26.31
C ARG A 153 21.67 -2.47 25.20
N GLY A 154 22.55 -3.43 25.54
CA GLY A 154 23.30 -4.18 24.55
C GLY A 154 22.43 -4.97 23.56
N LEU A 155 21.34 -5.58 24.04
CA LEU A 155 20.40 -6.31 23.19
C LEU A 155 19.67 -5.37 22.22
N LEU A 156 19.18 -4.23 22.73
CA LEU A 156 18.44 -3.26 21.92
C LEU A 156 19.35 -2.51 20.94
N ASP A 157 20.58 -2.16 21.33
CA ASP A 157 21.57 -1.54 20.44
C ASP A 157 21.96 -2.49 19.29
N ALA A 158 22.13 -3.78 19.58
CA ALA A 158 22.41 -4.80 18.57
C ALA A 158 21.24 -4.96 17.60
N ALA A 159 20.02 -5.10 18.11
CA ALA A 159 18.82 -5.22 17.29
C ALA A 159 18.58 -3.97 16.43
N PHE A 160 18.84 -2.78 16.97
CA PHE A 160 18.76 -1.54 16.21
C PHE A 160 19.76 -1.49 15.07
N SER A 161 21.02 -1.87 15.33
CA SER A 161 22.07 -1.91 14.30
C SER A 161 21.67 -2.83 13.14
N VAL A 162 21.20 -4.04 13.45
CA VAL A 162 20.70 -5.00 12.45
C VAL A 162 19.52 -4.43 11.66
N ALA A 163 18.55 -3.81 12.34
CA ALA A 163 17.39 -3.22 11.71
C ALA A 163 17.73 -2.03 10.79
N LYS A 164 18.72 -1.22 11.18
CA LYS A 164 19.20 -0.06 10.40
C LYS A 164 19.87 -0.51 9.11
N ASP A 165 20.76 -1.50 9.20
CA ASP A 165 21.47 -2.05 8.03
C ASP A 165 20.49 -2.68 7.03
N ALA A 166 19.47 -3.37 7.54
CA ALA A 166 18.40 -3.92 6.72
C ALA A 166 17.58 -2.86 5.98
N ASP A 167 17.16 -1.79 6.68
CA ASP A 167 16.39 -0.69 6.09
C ASP A 167 17.19 0.04 4.99
N GLU A 168 18.49 0.26 5.22
CA GLU A 168 19.34 0.89 4.20
C GLU A 168 19.57 -0.02 3.00
N LYS A 169 19.76 -1.32 3.22
CA LYS A 169 19.85 -2.30 2.14
C LYS A 169 18.56 -2.34 1.30
N GLU A 170 17.41 -2.32 1.96
CA GLU A 170 16.12 -2.27 1.27
C GLU A 170 15.96 -0.99 0.44
N LYS A 171 16.37 0.17 0.97
CA LYS A 171 16.37 1.44 0.22
C LYS A 171 17.27 1.38 -1.02
N ILE A 172 18.46 0.80 -0.90
CA ILE A 172 19.37 0.60 -2.03
C ILE A 172 18.72 -0.30 -3.08
N GLU A 173 18.10 -1.39 -2.66
CA GLU A 173 17.46 -2.32 -3.58
C GLU A 173 16.23 -1.71 -4.26
N ARG A 174 15.38 -0.98 -3.52
CA ARG A 174 14.26 -0.22 -4.10
C ARG A 174 14.74 0.80 -5.14
N LYS A 175 15.87 1.49 -4.90
CA LYS A 175 16.49 2.40 -5.88
C LYS A 175 16.99 1.65 -7.11
N ARG A 176 17.63 0.48 -6.93
CA ARG A 176 18.08 -0.38 -8.04
C ARG A 176 16.93 -0.86 -8.90
N VAL A 177 15.86 -1.38 -8.29
CA VAL A 177 14.66 -1.82 -8.99
C VAL A 177 14.04 -0.66 -9.76
N ARG A 178 13.87 0.51 -9.12
CA ARG A 178 13.36 1.71 -9.80
C ARG A 178 14.23 2.11 -10.99
N ASN A 179 15.55 2.12 -10.82
CA ASN A 179 16.48 2.47 -11.90
C ASN A 179 16.46 1.43 -13.03
N ALA A 180 16.31 0.13 -12.72
CA ALA A 180 16.18 -0.92 -13.71
C ALA A 180 14.87 -0.80 -14.49
N VAL A 181 13.75 -0.51 -13.81
CA VAL A 181 12.45 -0.21 -14.45
C VAL A 181 12.57 1.00 -15.37
N ASN A 182 13.20 2.08 -14.92
CA ASN A 182 13.42 3.27 -15.75
C ASN A 182 14.36 3.02 -16.93
N ALA A 183 15.38 2.17 -16.77
CA ALA A 183 16.30 1.80 -17.85
C ALA A 183 15.65 0.85 -18.87
N ALA A 184 14.70 0.02 -18.44
CA ALA A 184 13.91 -0.87 -19.30
C ALA A 184 12.74 -0.14 -19.99
N ALA A 185 12.40 1.08 -19.57
CA ALA A 185 11.41 1.91 -20.24
C ALA A 185 11.98 2.36 -21.60
N GLU A 186 11.67 1.61 -22.65
CA GLU A 186 11.98 1.98 -24.02
C GLU A 186 11.12 3.18 -24.42
N VAL A 187 11.76 4.31 -24.78
CA VAL A 187 11.03 5.47 -25.29
C VAL A 187 10.43 5.08 -26.63
N ILE A 188 9.11 4.93 -26.69
CA ILE A 188 8.39 4.61 -27.93
C ILE A 188 8.31 5.89 -28.80
N PRO A 189 9.13 6.04 -29.86
CA PRO A 189 9.21 7.29 -30.60
C PRO A 189 7.92 7.53 -31.38
N GLY A 190 7.21 8.63 -31.15
CA GLY A 190 5.89 8.88 -31.76
C GLY A 190 4.69 8.58 -30.85
N ALA A 191 4.89 8.07 -29.64
CA ALA A 191 3.81 7.78 -28.70
C ALA A 191 3.11 9.06 -28.20
N PHE A 192 3.90 10.09 -27.86
CA PHE A 192 3.36 11.39 -27.45
C PHE A 192 2.61 12.07 -28.60
N GLU A 193 3.17 12.05 -29.80
CA GLU A 193 2.55 12.57 -31.01
C GLU A 193 1.25 11.84 -31.35
N SER A 194 1.14 10.54 -31.03
CA SER A 194 -0.09 9.76 -31.23
C SER A 194 -1.20 10.11 -30.24
N VAL A 195 -0.86 10.57 -29.03
CA VAL A 195 -1.83 11.09 -28.06
C VAL A 195 -2.28 12.49 -28.46
N VAL A 196 -1.33 13.36 -28.81
CA VAL A 196 -1.61 14.76 -29.21
C VAL A 196 -2.44 14.81 -30.50
N ASN A 197 -2.17 13.90 -31.45
CA ASN A 197 -2.90 13.81 -32.72
C ASN A 197 -3.99 12.72 -32.71
N ALA A 198 -4.50 12.34 -31.53
CA ALA A 198 -5.62 11.41 -31.45
C ALA A 198 -6.80 11.89 -32.31
N ARG A 199 -7.51 10.95 -32.94
CA ARG A 199 -8.73 11.23 -33.70
C ARG A 199 -9.91 11.34 -32.74
N TRP A 200 -10.93 12.08 -33.15
CA TRP A 200 -12.08 12.37 -32.33
C TRP A 200 -13.33 11.92 -33.07
N SER A 201 -14.24 11.29 -32.34
CA SER A 201 -15.60 11.04 -32.80
C SER A 201 -16.57 11.44 -31.68
N CYS A 202 -17.72 11.99 -32.05
CA CYS A 202 -18.77 12.33 -31.10
C CYS A 202 -20.07 11.61 -31.44
N VAL A 203 -20.85 11.32 -30.40
CA VAL A 203 -22.20 10.77 -30.54
C VAL A 203 -23.19 11.91 -30.30
N GLU A 204 -24.00 12.20 -31.32
CA GLU A 204 -25.08 13.19 -31.28
C GLU A 204 -26.44 12.48 -31.21
N SER A 205 -27.33 12.94 -30.33
CA SER A 205 -28.73 12.53 -30.27
C SER A 205 -29.67 13.51 -31.00
N GLY A 206 -30.90 13.05 -31.30
CA GLY A 206 -31.91 13.84 -32.04
C GLY A 206 -31.96 13.54 -33.54
N HIS A 207 -31.47 12.38 -33.97
CA HIS A 207 -31.56 11.93 -35.35
C HIS A 207 -32.71 10.92 -35.52
N ASP A 208 -33.91 11.41 -35.82
CA ASP A 208 -35.13 10.58 -35.99
C ASP A 208 -34.99 9.41 -36.98
N ASN A 209 -34.02 9.51 -37.90
CA ASN A 209 -33.74 8.51 -38.94
C ASN A 209 -32.55 7.58 -38.61
N ALA A 210 -32.02 7.60 -37.39
CA ALA A 210 -30.88 6.80 -36.98
C ALA A 210 -31.25 5.78 -35.88
N PRO A 211 -30.55 4.64 -35.76
CA PRO A 211 -30.77 3.70 -34.67
C PRO A 211 -30.65 4.41 -33.33
N LEU A 212 -31.66 4.23 -32.46
CA LEU A 212 -31.76 4.87 -31.14
C LEU A 212 -31.76 6.41 -31.18
N GLY A 213 -32.01 7.03 -32.33
CA GLY A 213 -31.93 8.48 -32.48
C GLY A 213 -30.50 9.04 -32.45
N MET A 214 -29.47 8.19 -32.55
CA MET A 214 -28.06 8.55 -32.33
C MET A 214 -27.21 8.43 -33.61
N ARG A 215 -26.24 9.33 -33.78
CA ARG A 215 -25.28 9.31 -34.90
C ARG A 215 -23.86 9.56 -34.40
N VAL A 216 -22.91 8.82 -34.94
CA VAL A 216 -21.47 9.10 -34.78
C VAL A 216 -21.03 10.10 -35.85
N VAL A 217 -20.38 11.18 -35.43
CA VAL A 217 -19.79 12.20 -36.30
C VAL A 217 -18.28 12.21 -36.10
N ASP A 218 -17.54 12.02 -37.19
CA ASP A 218 -16.07 12.07 -37.23
C ASP A 218 -15.61 13.44 -37.74
N GLY A 219 -14.63 14.08 -37.08
CA GLY A 219 -14.11 15.38 -37.56
C GLY A 219 -12.86 15.93 -36.86
N PRO A 220 -12.09 16.83 -37.51
CA PRO A 220 -10.93 17.48 -36.90
C PRO A 220 -11.35 18.61 -35.94
N LEU A 221 -10.72 18.66 -34.75
CA LEU A 221 -10.88 19.73 -33.77
C LEU A 221 -10.17 21.01 -34.23
N VAL A 222 -10.81 21.77 -35.12
CA VAL A 222 -10.54 23.20 -35.19
C VAL A 222 -11.46 23.87 -34.18
N HIS A 223 -11.00 23.93 -32.93
CA HIS A 223 -11.53 24.77 -31.84
C HIS A 223 -13.07 24.89 -31.78
N THR A 224 -13.76 23.82 -31.42
CA THR A 224 -15.17 23.93 -31.03
C THR A 224 -15.38 23.19 -29.73
N ASN A 225 -15.85 23.97 -28.75
CA ASN A 225 -16.14 23.57 -27.39
C ASN A 225 -17.31 22.57 -27.46
N ALA A 226 -17.03 21.26 -27.51
CA ALA A 226 -18.06 20.23 -27.60
C ALA A 226 -19.11 20.35 -26.47
N TRP A 227 -18.69 20.86 -25.31
CA TRP A 227 -19.58 21.46 -24.32
C TRP A 227 -18.90 22.71 -23.74
N SER A 228 -19.63 23.81 -23.67
CA SER A 228 -19.22 24.99 -22.90
C SER A 228 -19.30 24.71 -21.40
N PHE A 229 -18.54 25.47 -20.61
CA PHE A 229 -18.60 25.34 -19.15
C PHE A 229 -20.00 25.70 -18.60
N GLU A 230 -20.67 26.67 -19.24
CA GLU A 230 -22.02 27.12 -18.88
C GLU A 230 -23.06 26.02 -19.11
N GLU A 231 -23.06 25.37 -20.28
CA GLU A 231 -23.94 24.23 -20.59
C GLU A 231 -23.74 23.06 -19.62
N LEU A 232 -22.49 22.78 -19.21
CA LEU A 232 -22.18 21.70 -18.26
C LEU A 232 -22.66 22.02 -16.84
N GLU A 233 -22.60 23.27 -16.44
CA GLU A 233 -23.02 23.74 -15.12
C GLU A 233 -24.55 23.78 -15.02
N GLU A 234 -25.23 24.23 -16.08
CA GLU A 234 -26.70 24.17 -16.18
C GLU A 234 -27.21 22.73 -16.11
N LEU A 235 -26.59 21.81 -16.83
CA LEU A 235 -26.94 20.38 -16.77
C LEU A 235 -26.68 19.78 -15.39
N ARG A 236 -25.61 20.16 -14.70
CA ARG A 236 -25.33 19.70 -13.33
C ARG A 236 -26.41 20.17 -12.36
N ASN A 237 -26.75 21.46 -12.42
CA ASN A 237 -27.79 22.05 -11.57
C ASN A 237 -29.15 21.39 -11.84
N ALA A 238 -29.49 21.11 -13.10
CA ALA A 238 -30.72 20.39 -13.45
C ALA A 238 -30.76 18.95 -12.92
N VAL A 239 -29.61 18.25 -12.88
CA VAL A 239 -29.51 16.91 -12.27
C VAL A 239 -29.65 17.00 -10.74
N GLU A 240 -28.97 17.96 -10.10
CA GLU A 240 -29.06 18.19 -8.64
C GLU A 240 -30.48 18.57 -8.21
N GLU A 241 -31.20 19.38 -9.00
CA GLU A 241 -32.61 19.71 -8.77
C GLU A 241 -33.51 18.47 -8.90
N ARG A 242 -33.29 17.63 -9.92
CA ARG A 242 -34.06 16.38 -10.09
C ARG A 242 -33.76 15.33 -9.03
N GLU A 243 -32.52 15.22 -8.56
CA GLU A 243 -32.15 14.34 -7.45
C GLU A 243 -32.73 14.81 -6.11
N ALA A 244 -32.82 16.13 -5.90
CA ALA A 244 -33.49 16.71 -4.74
C ALA A 244 -35.01 16.47 -4.76
N GLU A 245 -35.62 16.44 -5.94
CA GLU A 245 -37.05 16.18 -6.12
C GLU A 245 -37.41 14.69 -6.01
N ASN A 246 -36.53 13.76 -6.38
CA ASN A 246 -36.77 12.32 -6.24
C ASN A 246 -35.48 11.50 -6.00
N PRO A 247 -35.02 11.37 -4.74
CA PRO A 247 -33.76 10.69 -4.40
C PRO A 247 -33.77 9.16 -4.61
N ASN A 248 -34.92 8.55 -4.96
CA ASN A 248 -35.04 7.10 -5.15
C ASN A 248 -35.10 6.65 -6.63
N ALA A 249 -35.04 7.56 -7.60
CA ALA A 249 -35.19 7.21 -9.02
C ALA A 249 -33.96 6.52 -9.65
N LEU A 250 -32.79 6.55 -9.01
CA LEU A 250 -31.54 5.99 -9.56
C LEU A 250 -31.06 4.69 -8.90
N VAL A 251 -31.89 4.05 -8.08
CA VAL A 251 -31.59 2.70 -7.56
C VAL A 251 -32.57 1.73 -8.19
N ASN A 252 -32.26 1.24 -9.38
CA ASN A 252 -32.69 -0.06 -9.93
C ASN A 252 -32.01 -0.31 -11.28
N GLU A 253 -30.71 -0.62 -11.27
CA GLU A 253 -30.12 -1.40 -12.37
C GLU A 253 -30.42 -2.87 -12.12
N GLY A 254 -31.52 -3.35 -12.69
CA GLY A 254 -31.83 -4.77 -12.80
C GLY A 254 -33.04 -5.24 -12.00
N GLU A 255 -34.25 -4.94 -12.46
CA GLU A 255 -35.35 -5.90 -12.38
C GLU A 255 -36.33 -5.63 -13.52
N VAL A 256 -36.56 -6.64 -14.36
CA VAL A 256 -37.57 -6.64 -15.42
C VAL A 256 -38.92 -6.76 -14.72
N ALA A 257 -39.73 -5.70 -14.77
CA ALA A 257 -41.14 -5.76 -14.43
C ALA A 257 -41.95 -5.83 -15.73
N GLU A 258 -42.84 -6.82 -15.75
CA GLU A 258 -43.67 -7.24 -16.86
C GLU A 258 -44.65 -6.14 -17.31
N GLU A 259 -45.03 -6.29 -18.58
CA GLU A 259 -46.01 -5.52 -19.34
C GLU A 259 -47.35 -5.41 -18.60
N GLU A 260 -47.92 -4.20 -18.52
CA GLU A 260 -49.38 -4.04 -18.56
C GLU A 260 -49.72 -2.87 -19.50
N GLU A 261 -50.53 -3.20 -20.51
CA GLU A 261 -51.22 -2.28 -21.40
C GLU A 261 -52.33 -1.55 -20.65
N GLU A 262 -52.45 -0.23 -20.80
CA GLU A 262 -53.77 0.41 -20.86
C GLU A 262 -53.74 1.59 -21.86
N GLU A 263 -54.60 1.49 -22.86
CA GLU A 263 -55.03 2.60 -23.70
C GLU A 263 -55.86 3.60 -22.87
N GLU A 264 -55.56 4.90 -22.96
CA GLU A 264 -56.65 5.86 -23.13
C GLU A 264 -56.21 7.12 -23.92
N LYS A 265 -57.16 7.57 -24.72
CA LYS A 265 -57.11 8.50 -25.83
C LYS A 265 -57.36 9.94 -25.35
N GLY A 266 -56.50 10.88 -25.73
CA GLY A 266 -56.71 12.31 -25.47
C GLY A 266 -56.03 13.18 -26.53
N ASP A 267 -56.80 13.56 -27.55
CA ASP A 267 -56.43 14.50 -28.60
C ASP A 267 -56.58 15.94 -28.09
N THR A 268 -55.49 16.71 -28.07
CA THR A 268 -55.56 18.17 -28.26
C THR A 268 -54.31 18.68 -28.99
N SER A 269 -54.50 18.94 -30.27
CA SER A 269 -53.77 19.92 -31.08
C SER A 269 -53.37 21.19 -30.32
N SER A 270 -52.08 21.55 -30.35
CA SER A 270 -51.66 22.90 -30.72
C SER A 270 -50.19 22.94 -31.17
N LYS A 271 -50.04 23.49 -32.36
CA LYS A 271 -48.86 23.93 -33.09
C LYS A 271 -48.11 25.03 -32.32
N ASP A 272 -46.77 25.04 -32.40
CA ASP A 272 -45.84 26.19 -32.47
C ASP A 272 -44.40 25.62 -32.30
N GLU A 273 -43.67 25.27 -33.36
CA GLU A 273 -42.74 26.13 -34.13
C GLU A 273 -41.70 26.90 -33.27
N ALA A 274 -40.42 26.62 -33.56
CA ALA A 274 -39.20 27.28 -33.09
C ALA A 274 -38.59 26.86 -31.74
N ALA A 275 -38.29 25.57 -31.58
CA ALA A 275 -37.18 25.15 -30.71
C ALA A 275 -35.98 24.84 -31.60
N GLY A 276 -34.91 25.64 -31.48
CA GLY A 276 -33.65 25.38 -32.16
C GLY A 276 -33.21 23.96 -31.89
N GLU A 277 -32.89 23.23 -32.96
CA GLU A 277 -32.48 21.83 -32.94
C GLU A 277 -31.12 21.70 -32.25
N THR A 278 -31.10 21.76 -30.92
CA THR A 278 -29.91 21.52 -30.11
C THR A 278 -29.72 20.01 -30.06
N ARG A 279 -29.09 19.47 -31.11
CA ARG A 279 -28.56 18.11 -31.13
C ARG A 279 -27.61 17.97 -29.95
N ALA A 280 -27.99 17.17 -28.97
CA ALA A 280 -27.25 17.08 -27.73
C ALA A 280 -26.08 16.10 -27.94
N LEU A 281 -24.85 16.61 -27.87
CA LEU A 281 -23.67 15.76 -27.77
C LEU A 281 -23.76 14.96 -26.47
N GLU A 282 -23.65 13.63 -26.56
CA GLU A 282 -23.77 12.72 -25.40
C GLU A 282 -22.41 12.18 -24.97
N LEU A 283 -21.55 11.85 -25.93
CA LEU A 283 -20.27 11.19 -25.69
C LEU A 283 -19.21 11.70 -26.65
N LEU A 284 -18.01 11.96 -26.12
CA LEU A 284 -16.82 12.24 -26.91
C LEU A 284 -15.86 11.06 -26.80
N VAL A 285 -15.40 10.54 -27.93
CA VAL A 285 -14.46 9.42 -27.99
C VAL A 285 -13.14 9.91 -28.59
N LEU A 286 -12.06 9.50 -27.94
CA LEU A 286 -10.70 9.87 -28.24
C LEU A 286 -9.90 8.64 -28.67
N THR A 287 -9.51 8.57 -29.95
CA THR A 287 -8.85 7.41 -30.54
C THR A 287 -7.37 7.69 -30.82
N SER A 288 -6.48 7.03 -30.09
CA SER A 288 -5.03 7.09 -30.34
C SER A 288 -4.55 5.88 -31.12
N GLU A 289 -3.80 6.10 -32.21
CA GLU A 289 -3.25 5.02 -33.05
C GLU A 289 -2.29 4.10 -32.28
N ARG A 290 -1.69 4.58 -31.18
CA ARG A 290 -0.72 3.85 -30.35
C ARG A 290 -1.21 3.50 -28.94
N GLY A 291 -2.47 3.78 -28.63
CA GLY A 291 -3.06 3.56 -27.30
C GLY A 291 -2.72 4.68 -26.31
N TRP A 292 -3.08 4.47 -25.05
CA TRP A 292 -3.02 5.50 -24.00
C TRP A 292 -1.97 5.17 -22.92
N PRO A 293 -1.34 6.18 -22.30
CA PRO A 293 -0.26 5.97 -21.33
C PRO A 293 -0.70 5.24 -20.05
N TYR A 294 -1.99 5.24 -19.71
CA TYR A 294 -2.51 4.56 -18.52
C TYR A 294 -2.61 3.03 -18.69
N THR A 295 -2.70 2.54 -19.92
CA THR A 295 -2.89 1.13 -20.28
C THR A 295 -1.63 0.50 -20.88
N GLU A 296 -0.51 1.24 -20.86
CA GLU A 296 0.70 1.03 -21.68
C GLU A 296 0.44 1.36 -23.17
N PHE A 297 1.46 1.90 -23.87
CA PHE A 297 1.40 2.20 -25.32
C PHE A 297 1.49 0.90 -26.14
N ILE A 298 0.47 0.06 -26.02
CA ILE A 298 0.34 -1.21 -26.71
C ILE A 298 -0.66 -1.00 -27.86
N PRO A 299 -0.27 -1.22 -29.13
CA PRO A 299 -1.14 -1.00 -30.28
C PRO A 299 -2.45 -1.81 -30.32
N SER A 300 -2.68 -2.75 -29.39
CA SER A 300 -3.72 -3.77 -29.51
C SER A 300 -4.72 -3.87 -28.36
N SER A 301 -4.56 -3.18 -27.23
CA SER A 301 -5.49 -3.34 -26.09
C SER A 301 -6.58 -2.28 -26.06
N GLU A 302 -6.25 -0.98 -26.02
CA GLU A 302 -7.26 0.06 -25.82
C GLU A 302 -6.86 1.35 -26.56
N ARG A 303 -7.46 1.58 -27.74
CA ARG A 303 -7.19 2.79 -28.55
C ARG A 303 -8.14 3.93 -28.25
N ASP A 304 -9.30 3.63 -27.69
CA ASP A 304 -10.40 4.57 -27.50
C ASP A 304 -10.55 4.94 -26.02
N VAL A 305 -10.65 6.24 -25.74
CA VAL A 305 -10.98 6.79 -24.41
C VAL A 305 -12.28 7.55 -24.50
N PHE A 306 -13.18 7.26 -23.57
CA PHE A 306 -14.48 7.90 -23.46
C PHE A 306 -14.39 9.12 -22.54
N VAL A 307 -14.64 10.30 -23.10
CA VAL A 307 -14.71 11.55 -22.36
C VAL A 307 -16.17 11.87 -22.10
N ARG A 308 -16.54 11.79 -20.81
CA ARG A 308 -17.88 12.18 -20.33
C ARG A 308 -17.96 13.69 -20.09
N ARG A 309 -19.18 14.21 -20.06
CA ARG A 309 -19.51 15.61 -19.72
C ARG A 309 -18.78 16.11 -18.47
N GLU A 310 -18.77 15.32 -17.40
CA GLU A 310 -18.12 15.68 -16.13
C GLU A 310 -16.59 15.80 -16.26
N VAL A 311 -15.96 14.97 -17.09
CA VAL A 311 -14.51 15.05 -17.34
C VAL A 311 -14.16 16.37 -18.03
N MET A 312 -15.00 16.82 -18.97
CA MET A 312 -14.84 18.12 -19.63
C MET A 312 -15.07 19.29 -18.68
N ARG A 313 -16.03 19.17 -17.75
CA ARG A 313 -16.30 20.20 -16.73
C ARG A 313 -15.09 20.38 -15.82
N VAL A 314 -14.58 19.28 -15.26
CA VAL A 314 -13.38 19.29 -14.40
C VAL A 314 -12.18 19.84 -15.16
N TRP A 315 -12.02 19.48 -16.44
CA TRP A 315 -10.96 20.03 -17.28
C TRP A 315 -11.07 21.55 -17.44
N HIS A 316 -12.25 22.11 -17.66
CA HIS A 316 -12.45 23.57 -17.73
C HIS A 316 -12.07 24.27 -16.41
N VAL A 317 -12.40 23.68 -15.25
CA VAL A 317 -11.98 24.19 -13.93
C VAL A 317 -10.47 24.18 -13.80
N VAL A 318 -9.83 23.03 -14.06
CA VAL A 318 -8.37 22.88 -13.97
C VAL A 318 -7.67 23.84 -14.92
N ARG A 319 -8.17 23.98 -16.16
CA ARG A 319 -7.62 24.90 -17.15
C ARG A 319 -7.73 26.36 -16.70
N SER A 320 -8.85 26.74 -16.07
CA SER A 320 -9.03 28.09 -15.51
C SER A 320 -8.04 28.37 -14.38
N GLU A 321 -7.83 27.42 -13.47
CA GLU A 321 -6.86 27.52 -12.38
C GLU A 321 -5.42 27.55 -12.89
N LEU A 322 -5.09 26.73 -13.89
CA LEU A 322 -3.76 26.71 -14.51
C LEU A 322 -3.43 28.06 -15.17
N ALA A 323 -4.40 28.68 -15.83
CA ALA A 323 -4.24 30.01 -16.44
C ALA A 323 -4.07 31.14 -15.41
N ARG A 324 -4.41 30.91 -14.14
CA ARG A 324 -4.20 31.84 -13.03
C ARG A 324 -2.84 31.66 -12.34
N TRP A 325 -2.09 30.61 -12.69
CA TRP A 325 -0.79 30.34 -12.10
C TRP A 325 0.25 31.33 -12.64
N PRO A 326 1.02 32.04 -11.79
CA PRO A 326 2.07 32.94 -12.25
C PRO A 326 3.27 32.17 -12.81
N ASP A 327 3.88 32.71 -13.88
CA ASP A 327 5.11 32.17 -14.50
C ASP A 327 6.27 32.00 -13.50
#